data_AF-A0A2V7MB28-F1
#
_entry.id   AF-A0A2V7MB28-F1
#
_cell.length_a   1.000
_cell.length_b   1.000
_cell.length_c   1.000
_cell.angle_alpha   90.00
_cell.angle_beta   90.00
_cell.angle_gamma   90.00
#
_symmetry.space_group_name_H-M   'P 1'
#
loop_
_entity.id
_entity.type
_entity.pdbx_description
1 polymer ?
#
loop_
_entity_poly.entity_id
_entity_poly.type
_entity_poly.pdbx_seq_one_letter_code
_entity_poly.pdbx_strand_id
1 'polypeptide(L)' 'MALADQLRLMVITDPVLLKGRDPVAVCRAAVTGGATMVQVRWKDGTPAEILELTQALVAALPVPVLVNDRVDIALAGG' A
#
# COMPACT_ATOMS: atom_id res chain seq x y z
N MET A 1 -1.85 -20.05 3.22
CA MET A 1 -2.05 -19.75 1.78
C MET A 1 -0.77 -20.06 1.05
N ALA A 2 -0.83 -20.65 -0.15
CA ALA A 2 0.37 -20.78 -0.96
C ALA A 2 0.83 -19.38 -1.41
N LEU A 3 2.13 -19.20 -1.67
CA LEU A 3 2.63 -17.92 -2.18
C LEU A 3 1.88 -17.48 -3.44
N ALA A 4 1.59 -18.42 -4.34
CA ALA A 4 0.81 -18.16 -5.56
C ALA A 4 -0.57 -17.52 -5.29
N ASP A 5 -1.22 -17.86 -4.16
CA ASP A 5 -2.50 -17.28 -3.79
C ASP A 5 -2.38 -15.81 -3.35
N GLN A 6 -1.24 -15.44 -2.74
CA GLN A 6 -0.96 -14.07 -2.32
C GLN A 6 -0.64 -13.15 -3.52
N LEU A 7 -0.13 -13.73 -4.61
CA LEU A 7 0.31 -12.98 -5.80
C LEU A 7 -0.79 -12.76 -6.85
N ARG A 8 -2.07 -13.01 -6.52
CA ARG A 8 -3.17 -13.01 -7.50
C ARG A 8 -3.60 -11.63 -7.96
N LEU A 9 -3.72 -10.66 -7.05
CA LEU A 9 -4.18 -9.31 -7.37
C LEU A 9 -3.48 -8.27 -6.50
N MET A 10 -2.59 -7.49 -7.10
CA MET A 10 -1.92 -6.36 -6.46
C MET A 10 -2.59 -5.04 -6.86
N VAL A 11 -2.92 -4.23 -5.86
CA VAL A 11 -3.38 -2.86 -6.07
C VAL A 11 -2.21 -1.92 -5.85
N ILE A 12 -1.97 -1.02 -6.80
CA ILE A 12 -0.96 0.02 -6.68
C ILE A 12 -1.65 1.32 -6.28
N THR A 13 -1.23 1.93 -5.17
CA THR A 13 -1.79 3.17 -4.64
C THR A 13 -0.82 4.33 -4.82
N ASP A 14 -1.36 5.46 -5.25
CA ASP A 14 -0.69 6.74 -5.47
C ASP A 14 -1.65 7.87 -5.05
N PRO A 15 -1.33 8.68 -4.04
CA PRO A 15 -2.19 9.77 -3.57
C PRO A 15 -2.63 10.77 -4.66
N VAL A 16 -1.81 10.98 -5.70
CA VAL A 16 -2.17 11.85 -6.84
C VAL A 16 -3.32 11.23 -7.63
N LEU A 17 -3.26 9.92 -7.90
CA LEU A 17 -4.32 9.20 -8.60
C LEU A 17 -5.60 9.02 -7.77
N LEU A 18 -5.47 9.08 -6.44
CA LEU A 18 -6.61 9.04 -5.54
C LEU A 18 -7.44 10.33 -5.58
N LYS A 19 -6.89 11.44 -6.09
CA LYS A 19 -7.60 12.72 -6.27
C LYS A 19 -8.27 13.20 -4.97
N GLY A 20 -7.57 13.10 -3.85
CA GLY A 20 -8.04 13.52 -2.54
C GLY A 20 -8.93 12.52 -1.79
N ARG A 21 -9.19 11.34 -2.36
CA ARG A 21 -9.83 10.24 -1.60
C ARG A 21 -8.87 9.70 -0.55
N ASP A 22 -9.42 9.32 0.60
CA ASP A 22 -8.65 8.67 1.67
C ASP A 22 -7.99 7.36 1.16
N PRO A 23 -6.65 7.29 1.15
CA PRO A 23 -5.93 6.10 0.72
C PRO A 23 -6.30 4.85 1.52
N VAL A 24 -6.53 4.97 2.83
CA VAL A 24 -6.84 3.84 3.70
C VAL A 24 -8.21 3.27 3.35
N ALA A 25 -9.24 4.12 3.26
CA ALA A 25 -10.57 3.68 2.85
C ALA A 25 -10.58 3.02 1.46
N VAL A 26 -9.88 3.59 0.49
CA VAL A 26 -9.80 3.03 -0.88
C VAL A 26 -9.09 1.67 -0.87
N CYS A 27 -7.96 1.55 -0.17
CA CYS A 27 -7.24 0.27 -0.11
C CYS A 27 -8.02 -0.79 0.66
N ARG A 28 -8.74 -0.43 1.74
CA ARG A 28 -9.66 -1.36 2.43
C ARG A 28 -10.74 -1.87 1.50
N ALA A 29 -11.38 -0.99 0.73
CA ALA A 29 -12.38 -1.39 -0.24
C ALA A 29 -11.81 -2.34 -1.30
N ALA A 30 -10.59 -2.09 -1.77
CA ALA A 30 -9.92 -2.95 -2.74
C ALA A 30 -9.58 -4.34 -2.17
N VAL A 31 -9.14 -4.42 -0.92
CA VAL A 31 -8.90 -5.70 -0.21
C VAL A 31 -10.21 -6.46 0.00
N THR A 32 -11.28 -5.80 0.43
CA THR A 32 -12.63 -6.40 0.51
C THR A 32 -13.10 -6.90 -0.86
N GLY A 33 -12.72 -6.22 -1.95
CA GLY A 33 -12.97 -6.63 -3.33
C GLY A 33 -12.08 -7.76 -3.86
N GLY A 34 -11.14 -8.27 -3.06
CA GLY A 34 -10.29 -9.41 -3.42
C GLY A 34 -8.83 -9.08 -3.75
N ALA A 35 -8.36 -7.85 -3.52
CA ALA A 35 -6.93 -7.56 -3.61
C ALA A 35 -6.16 -8.36 -2.54
N THR A 36 -5.09 -9.02 -2.97
CA THR A 36 -4.27 -9.90 -2.11
C THR A 36 -2.98 -9.24 -1.63
N MET A 37 -2.66 -8.05 -2.13
CA MET A 37 -1.61 -7.16 -1.63
C MET A 37 -1.83 -5.72 -2.10
N VAL A 38 -1.16 -4.77 -1.45
CA VAL A 38 -1.16 -3.35 -1.84
C VAL A 38 0.28 -2.87 -1.99
N GLN A 39 0.56 -2.06 -3.00
CA GLN A 39 1.86 -1.40 -3.18
C GLN A 39 1.71 0.11 -3.08
N VAL A 40 2.44 0.74 -2.16
CA VAL A 40 2.63 2.20 -2.10
C VAL A 40 3.61 2.61 -3.19
N ARG A 41 3.14 3.41 -4.13
CA ARG A 41 3.94 3.95 -5.24
C ARG A 41 3.64 5.43 -5.42
N TRP A 42 4.39 6.27 -4.72
CA TRP A 42 4.32 7.71 -4.85
C TRP A 42 5.70 8.28 -5.19
N LYS A 43 5.93 8.61 -6.46
CA LYS A 43 7.26 9.04 -6.94
C LYS A 43 7.63 10.44 -6.48
N ASP A 44 6.64 11.31 -6.33
CA ASP A 44 6.83 12.72 -5.99
C ASP A 44 6.63 13.00 -4.48
N GLY A 45 6.30 11.97 -3.69
CA GLY A 45 6.13 12.07 -2.25
C GLY A 45 7.47 12.19 -1.53
N THR A 46 7.51 12.99 -0.46
CA THR A 46 8.67 13.03 0.43
C THR A 46 8.82 11.71 1.20
N PRO A 47 10.03 11.37 1.66
CA PRO A 47 10.24 10.18 2.50
C PRO A 47 9.27 10.06 3.69
N ALA A 48 8.98 11.19 4.36
CA ALA A 48 8.09 11.22 5.52
C ALA A 48 6.64 10.92 5.14
N GLU A 49 6.14 11.49 4.06
CA GLU A 49 4.78 11.25 3.57
C GLU A 49 4.57 9.80 3.12
N ILE A 50 5.57 9.23 2.42
CA ILE A 50 5.51 7.82 2.01
C ILE A 50 5.51 6.92 3.24
N LEU A 51 6.36 7.20 4.24
CA LEU A 51 6.42 6.42 5.47
C LEU A 51 5.09 6.48 6.25
N GLU A 52 4.51 7.66 6.42
CA GLU A 52 3.24 7.86 7.10
C GLU A 52 2.12 7.05 6.41
N LEU A 53 2.02 7.15 5.08
CA LEU A 53 1.08 6.37 4.31
C LEU A 53 1.32 4.86 4.43
N THR A 54 2.58 4.42 4.34
CA THR A 54 2.94 3.01 4.49
C THR A 54 2.50 2.48 5.85
N GLN A 55 2.84 3.17 6.95
CA GLN A 55 2.46 2.78 8.30
C GLN A 55 0.93 2.73 8.49
N ALA A 56 0.21 3.72 7.95
CA ALA A 56 -1.24 3.75 7.99
C ALA A 56 -1.86 2.54 7.27
N LEU A 57 -1.31 2.14 6.11
CA LEU A 57 -1.78 0.98 5.37
C LEU A 57 -1.41 -0.34 6.03
N VAL A 58 -0.19 -0.48 6.56
CA VAL A 58 0.26 -1.67 7.31
C VAL A 58 -0.65 -1.89 8.52
N ALA A 59 -0.95 -0.84 9.28
CA ALA A 59 -1.86 -0.93 10.43
C ALA A 59 -3.31 -1.25 10.03
N ALA A 60 -3.73 -0.85 8.82
CA ALA A 60 -5.13 -0.95 8.40
C ALA A 60 -5.46 -2.26 7.67
N LEU A 61 -4.51 -2.84 6.94
CA LEU A 61 -4.79 -3.90 5.96
C LEU A 61 -4.32 -5.28 6.46
N PRO A 62 -5.13 -6.33 6.27
CA PRO A 62 -4.75 -7.70 6.62
C PRO A 62 -3.90 -8.39 5.52
N VAL A 63 -3.42 -7.64 4.53
CA VAL A 63 -2.64 -8.15 3.39
C VAL A 63 -1.28 -7.46 3.33
N PRO A 64 -0.25 -8.07 2.69
CA PRO A 64 1.05 -7.46 2.56
C PRO A 64 1.00 -6.07 1.91
N VAL A 65 1.78 -5.15 2.47
CA VAL A 65 2.01 -3.81 1.91
C VAL A 65 3.45 -3.74 1.41
N LEU A 66 3.61 -3.42 0.13
CA LEU A 66 4.91 -3.24 -0.52
C LEU A 66 5.18 -1.75 -0.69
N VAL A 67 6.45 -1.36 -0.65
CA VAL A 67 6.89 0.01 -0.95
C VAL A 67 7.75 0.01 -2.21
N ASN A 68 7.34 0.76 -3.23
CA ASN A 68 8.05 0.82 -4.50
C ASN A 68 9.39 1.57 -4.37
N ASP A 69 10.49 0.94 -4.82
CA ASP A 69 11.85 1.51 -4.95
C ASP A 69 12.49 2.08 -3.65
N ARG A 70 11.82 1.97 -2.49
CA ARG A 70 12.23 2.61 -1.23
C ARG A 70 12.37 1.59 -0.11
N VAL A 71 13.50 0.86 -0.12
CA VAL A 71 13.84 -0.15 0.90
C VAL A 71 13.99 0.47 2.29
N ASP A 72 14.49 1.70 2.37
CA ASP A 72 14.61 2.49 3.60
C ASP A 72 13.24 2.70 4.26
N ILE A 73 12.23 3.06 3.47
CA ILE A 73 10.86 3.26 3.95
C ILE A 73 10.19 1.93 4.28
N ALA A 74 10.41 0.89 3.47
CA ALA A 74 9.88 -0.44 3.77
C ALA A 74 10.36 -0.96 5.14
N LEU A 75 11.65 -0.83 5.43
CA LEU A 75 12.23 -1.25 6.72
C LEU A 75 11.70 -0.41 7.91
N ALA A 76 11.46 0.88 7.70
CA ALA A 76 10.92 1.76 8.75
C ALA A 76 9.41 1.63 8.95
N GLY A 77 8.69 1.12 7.95
CA GLY A 77 7.23 1.03 7.92
C GLY A 77 6.63 -0.15 8.70
N GLY A 78 7.44 -1.18 9.00
CA GLY A 78 7.03 -2.41 9.68
C GLY A 78 6.56 -3.48 8.71
#